data_AF-A0A0F9R476-F1
#
_entry.id   AF-A0A0F9R476-F1
#
_cell.length_a   1.000
_cell.length_b   1.000
_cell.length_c   1.000
_cell.angle_alpha   90.00
_cell.angle_beta   90.00
_cell.angle_gamma   90.00
#
_symmetry.space_group_name_H-M   'P 1'
#
loop_
_entity.id
_entity.type
_entity.pdbx_description
1 polymer ?
#
loop_
_entity_poly.entity_id
_entity_poly.type
_entity_poly.pdbx_seq_one_letter_code
_entity_poly.pdbx_strand_id
1 'polypeptide(L)' 'MQINEYLRSELVRAGFAGIDLQRTPLGVRITLKTSRPGLVIGKGGKRIQEITEVLQDRFGLEN' A
#
# COMPACT_ATOMS: atom_id res chain seq x y z
N MET A 1 0.10 -13.68 -3.35
CA MET A 1 -0.23 -12.82 -2.18
C MET A 1 -1.11 -11.71 -2.71
N GLN A 2 -2.40 -11.71 -2.37
CA GLN A 2 -3.39 -10.85 -3.04
C GLN A 2 -3.07 -9.34 -2.88
N ILE A 3 -2.48 -8.91 -1.75
CA ILE A 3 -2.04 -7.51 -1.52
C ILE A 3 -0.90 -7.11 -2.48
N ASN A 4 0.10 -7.98 -2.66
CA ASN A 4 1.25 -7.69 -3.52
C ASN A 4 0.84 -7.57 -4.99
N GLU A 5 -0.07 -8.43 -5.45
CA GLU A 5 -0.61 -8.37 -6.82
C GLU A 5 -1.46 -7.12 -7.04
N TYR A 6 -2.33 -6.79 -6.08
CA TYR A 6 -3.10 -5.56 -6.11
C TYR A 6 -2.21 -4.32 -6.20
N LEU A 7 -1.25 -4.17 -5.27
CA LEU A 7 -0.35 -3.01 -5.25
C LEU A 7 0.58 -2.97 -6.46
N ARG A 8 1.03 -4.12 -6.97
CA ARG A 8 1.79 -4.19 -8.22
C ARG A 8 0.99 -3.59 -9.37
N SER A 9 -0.28 -3.96 -9.51
CA SER A 9 -1.15 -3.45 -10.58
C SER A 9 -1.42 -1.96 -10.45
N GLU A 10 -1.74 -1.47 -9.25
CA GLU A 10 -2.06 -0.06 -9.02
C GLU A 10 -0.85 0.88 -9.06
N LEU A 11 0.34 0.36 -8.74
CA LEU A 11 1.55 1.15 -8.59
C LEU A 11 2.58 0.88 -9.70
N VAL A 12 2.17 0.27 -10.82
CA VAL A 12 3.03 0.09 -12.02
C VAL A 12 3.72 1.40 -12.39
N ARG A 13 2.96 2.50 -12.48
CA ARG A 13 3.51 3.81 -12.88
C ARG A 13 4.44 4.43 -11.84
N ALA A 14 4.25 4.07 -10.57
CA ALA A 14 5.11 4.53 -9.48
C ALA A 14 6.43 3.73 -9.37
N GLY A 15 6.55 2.61 -10.11
CA GLY A 15 7.73 1.76 -10.05
C GLY A 15 7.74 0.89 -8.80
N PHE A 16 6.64 0.17 -8.58
CA PHE A 16 6.51 -0.82 -7.53
C PHE A 16 7.66 -1.83 -7.52
N ALA A 17 8.38 -1.91 -6.41
CA ALA A 17 9.49 -2.86 -6.22
C ALA A 17 9.13 -4.02 -5.28
N GLY A 18 8.12 -3.83 -4.42
CA GLY A 18 7.63 -4.86 -3.50
C GLY A 18 7.02 -4.28 -2.25
N ILE A 19 6.53 -5.18 -1.39
CA ILE A 19 6.04 -4.84 -0.06
C ILE A 19 6.70 -5.72 0.99
N ASP A 20 6.79 -5.19 2.20
CA ASP A 20 7.09 -5.93 3.40
C ASP A 20 5.96 -5.74 4.41
N LEU A 21 5.56 -6.83 5.07
CA LEU A 21 4.42 -6.87 5.97
C LEU A 21 4.89 -7.31 7.35
N GLN A 22 4.77 -6.40 8.32
CA GLN A 22 5.13 -6.67 9.71
C GLN A 22 3.89 -6.59 10.59
N ARG A 23 3.53 -7.71 11.22
CA ARG A 23 2.49 -7.73 12.25
C ARG A 23 3.08 -7.21 13.56
N THR A 24 2.41 -6.25 14.17
CA THR A 24 2.74 -5.69 15.48
C THR A 24 1.52 -5.85 16.40
N PRO A 25 1.70 -5.81 17.73
CA PRO A 25 0.56 -5.84 18.65
C PRO A 25 -0.44 -4.68 18.44
N LEU A 26 -0.01 -3.58 17.82
CA LEU A 26 -0.82 -2.39 17.52
C LEU A 26 -1.44 -2.40 16.12
N GLY A 27 -1.19 -3.46 15.33
CA GLY A 27 -1.68 -3.60 13.97
C GLY A 27 -0.66 -4.06 12.95
N VAL A 28 -1.00 -3.90 11.67
CA VAL A 28 -0.14 -4.31 10.55
C VAL A 28 0.61 -3.10 9.99
N ARG A 29 1.95 -3.15 10.03
CA ARG A 29 2.81 -2.18 9.35
C ARG A 29 3.17 -2.69 7.96
N ILE A 30 2.77 -1.94 6.93
CA ILE A 30 3.08 -2.22 5.54
C ILE A 30 4.17 -1.27 5.06
N THR A 31 5.30 -1.81 4.62
CA THR A 31 6.38 -1.02 4.03
C THR A 31 6.42 -1.24 2.53
N LEU A 32 6.04 -0.20 1.77
CA LEU A 32 6.02 -0.22 0.31
C LEU A 32 7.36 0.27 -0.26
N LYS A 33 7.97 -0.52 -1.14
CA LYS A 33 9.18 -0.14 -1.88
C LYS A 33 8.78 0.35 -3.28
N THR A 34 9.16 1.58 -3.61
CA THR A 34 8.79 2.25 -4.87
C THR A 34 9.87 3.21 -5.32
N SER A 35 10.05 3.38 -6.64
CA SER A 35 11.02 4.34 -7.19
C SER A 35 10.47 5.76 -7.25
N ARG A 36 9.13 5.95 -7.20
CA ARG A 36 8.48 7.26 -7.26
C ARG A 36 7.45 7.43 -6.15
N PRO A 37 7.88 7.72 -4.90
CA PRO A 37 6.97 7.85 -3.75
C PRO A 37 5.91 8.94 -3.95
N GLY A 38 6.26 10.06 -4.59
CA GLY A 38 5.30 11.14 -4.87
C GLY A 38 4.08 10.70 -5.69
N LEU A 39 4.24 9.74 -6.61
CA LEU A 39 3.12 9.19 -7.39
C LEU A 39 2.24 8.25 -6.56
N VAL A 40 2.80 7.59 -5.55
CA VAL A 40 2.03 6.76 -4.62
C VAL A 40 1.20 7.64 -3.69
N ILE A 41 1.83 8.68 -3.14
CA ILE A 41 1.20 9.63 -2.22
C ILE A 41 0.08 10.40 -2.94
N GLY A 42 0.34 10.84 -4.17
CA GLY A 42 -0.58 11.63 -4.97
C GLY A 42 -0.73 13.07 -4.45
N LYS A 43 -1.62 13.84 -5.08
CA LYS A 43 -1.84 15.25 -4.71
C LYS A 43 -2.46 15.34 -3.32
N GLY A 44 -1.76 15.97 -2.38
CA GLY A 44 -2.24 16.17 -1.01
C GLY A 44 -2.42 14.87 -0.20
N GLY A 45 -1.81 13.75 -0.61
CA GLY A 45 -1.97 12.47 0.07
C GLY A 45 -3.24 11.68 -0.27
N LYS A 46 -4.06 12.18 -1.21
CA LYS A 46 -5.34 11.54 -1.54
C LYS A 46 -5.20 10.09 -2.01
N ARG A 47 -4.19 9.81 -2.85
CA ARG A 47 -4.02 8.48 -3.45
C ARG A 47 -3.57 7.45 -2.42
N ILE A 48 -2.70 7.82 -1.47
CA ILE A 48 -2.28 6.90 -0.41
C ILE A 48 -3.43 6.62 0.58
N GLN A 49 -4.31 7.58 0.82
CA GLN A 49 -5.53 7.37 1.62
C GLN A 49 -6.46 6.36 0.94
N GLU A 50 -6.78 6.55 -0.35
CA GLU A 50 -7.60 5.62 -1.14
C GLU A 50 -7.02 4.19 -1.14
N ILE A 51 -5.69 4.06 -1.28
CA ILE A 51 -5.03 2.75 -1.19
C ILE A 51 -5.16 2.16 0.20
N THR A 52 -5.00 2.97 1.26
CA THR A 52 -5.09 2.50 2.65
C THR A 52 -6.48 1.99 2.98
N GLU A 53 -7.53 2.73 2.60
CA GLU A 53 -8.94 2.32 2.76
C GLU A 53 -9.21 0.98 2.07
N VAL A 54 -8.79 0.84 0.82
CA VAL A 54 -8.91 -0.43 0.09
C VAL A 54 -8.18 -1.56 0.81
N LEU A 55 -6.99 -1.29 1.35
CA LEU A 55 -6.21 -2.31 2.05
C LEU A 55 -6.89 -2.76 3.34
N GLN A 56 -7.57 -1.85 4.04
CA GLN A 56 -8.38 -2.17 5.22
C GLN A 56 -9.61 -2.99 4.83
N ASP A 57 -10.42 -2.50 3.88
CA ASP A 57 -11.71 -3.10 3.51
C ASP A 57 -11.56 -4.47 2.85
N ARG A 58 -10.64 -4.61 1.88
CA ARG A 58 -10.52 -5.85 1.08
C ARG A 58 -9.67 -6.91 1.74
N PHE A 59 -8.76 -6.55 2.63
CA PHE A 59 -7.82 -7.49 3.23
C PHE A 59 -7.97 -7.62 4.74
N GLY A 60 -8.98 -6.97 5.33
CA GLY A 60 -9.30 -7.08 6.75
C GLY A 60 -8.12 -6.65 7.63
N LEU A 61 -7.38 -5.61 7.22
CA LEU A 61 -6.25 -5.06 7.98
C LEU A 61 -6.73 -4.10 9.07
N GLU A 62 -7.88 -4.40 9.66
CA GLU A 62 -8.37 -3.75 10.88
C GLU A 62 -7.62 -4.31 12.10
N ASN A 63 -7.48 -3.45 13.11
CA ASN A 63 -6.94 -3.80 14.42
C ASN A 63 -7.91 -4.65 15.22
#